data_AF-A0AAU5R6Z7-F1
#
_entry.id   AF-A0AAU5R6Z7-F1
#
_cell.length_a   1.000
_cell.length_b   1.000
_cell.length_c   1.000
_cell.angle_alpha   90.00
_cell.angle_beta   90.00
_cell.angle_gamma   90.00
#
_symmetry.space_group_name_H-M   'P 1'
#
loop_
_entity.id
_entity.type
_entity.pdbx_description
1 polymer ?
#
loop_
_entity_poly.entity_id
_entity_poly.type
_entity_poly.pdbx_seq_one_letter_code
_entity_poly.pdbx_strand_id
1 'polypeptide(L)'
;MKEWTEDEYLLYVNAREGSCLWEILADRTQSEDEELWKKYIPVFSQLIVRWQRLGFLNVRRGPEWPAAYVGDDVPTDQVAALVQDPASWKYEEEPTIFIAVTVGDRPITELEEHIGESPWTSQSDQRS
;
A
#
# COMPACT_ATOMS: atom_id res chain seq x y z
N MET A 1 14.55 -11.85 -13.89
CA MET A 1 13.95 -10.93 -12.91
C MET A 1 12.63 -10.49 -13.49
N LYS A 2 11.54 -10.67 -12.74
CA LYS A 2 10.23 -10.17 -13.17
C LYS A 2 10.23 -8.67 -12.91
N GLU A 3 9.98 -7.87 -13.94
CA GLU A 3 9.92 -6.42 -13.79
C GLU A 3 8.72 -6.07 -12.90
N TRP A 4 8.96 -5.23 -11.89
CA TRP A 4 7.90 -4.68 -11.06
C TRP A 4 6.98 -3.82 -11.91
N THR A 5 5.69 -3.85 -11.61
CA THR A 5 4.78 -2.85 -12.16
C THR A 5 5.12 -1.47 -11.58
N GLU A 6 4.70 -0.41 -12.29
CA GLU A 6 4.88 0.97 -11.82
C GLU A 6 4.28 1.18 -10.42
N ASP A 7 3.09 0.61 -10.16
CA ASP A 7 2.39 0.73 -8.88
C ASP A 7 3.15 0.00 -7.75
N GLU A 8 3.70 -1.19 -8.01
CA GLU A 8 4.54 -1.91 -7.05
C GLU A 8 5.82 -1.13 -6.75
N TYR A 9 6.48 -0.58 -7.77
CA TYR A 9 7.68 0.23 -7.58
C TYR A 9 7.41 1.49 -6.77
N LEU A 10 6.33 2.22 -7.07
CA LEU A 10 5.95 3.42 -6.34
C LEU A 10 5.61 3.12 -4.88
N LEU A 11 4.87 2.04 -4.62
CA LEU A 11 4.55 1.62 -3.26
C LEU A 11 5.83 1.32 -2.47
N TYR A 12 6.81 0.65 -3.09
CA TYR A 12 8.09 0.38 -2.46
C TYR A 12 8.87 1.65 -2.11
N VAL A 13 8.99 2.59 -3.06
CA VAL A 13 9.72 3.85 -2.83
C VAL A 13 9.07 4.63 -1.68
N ASN A 14 7.76 4.78 -1.70
CA ASN A 14 7.01 5.46 -0.64
C ASN A 14 7.15 4.76 0.72
N ALA A 15 7.09 3.43 0.75
CA ALA A 15 7.31 2.66 1.98
C ALA A 15 8.73 2.80 2.55
N ARG A 16 9.74 3.04 1.71
CA ARG A 16 11.10 3.33 2.16
C ARG A 16 11.23 4.71 2.79
N GLU A 17 10.43 5.66 2.34
CA GLU A 17 10.41 7.03 2.83
C GLU A 17 9.51 7.18 4.07
N GLY A 18 8.64 6.20 4.33
CA GLY A 18 7.67 6.27 5.42
C GLY A 18 6.47 7.16 5.08
N SER A 19 6.10 7.20 3.80
CA SER A 19 5.13 8.13 3.25
C SER A 19 3.71 7.86 3.75
N CYS A 20 2.91 8.93 3.81
CA CYS A 20 1.47 8.82 4.03
C CYS A 20 0.75 8.20 2.84
N LEU A 21 -0.43 7.62 3.07
CA LEU A 21 -1.21 6.97 2.00
C LEU A 21 -1.52 7.92 0.83
N TRP A 22 -1.85 9.18 1.12
CA TRP A 22 -2.16 10.17 0.09
C TRP A 22 -0.94 10.51 -0.78
N GLU A 23 0.29 10.49 -0.24
CA GLU A 23 1.53 10.79 -0.96
C GLU A 23 1.77 9.77 -2.08
N ILE A 24 1.43 8.50 -1.85
CA ILE A 24 1.52 7.44 -2.86
C ILE A 24 0.66 7.79 -4.09
N LEU A 25 -0.54 8.35 -3.87
CA LEU A 25 -1.45 8.72 -4.95
C LEU A 25 -1.01 10.01 -5.65
N ALA A 26 -0.47 10.96 -4.88
CA ALA A 26 0.11 12.18 -5.42
C ALA A 26 1.29 11.86 -6.34
N ASP A 27 2.21 11.00 -5.91
CA ASP A 27 3.34 10.52 -6.70
C ASP A 27 2.88 9.75 -7.94
N ARG A 28 1.92 8.84 -7.75
CA ARG A 28 1.40 8.01 -8.85
C ARG A 28 0.79 8.84 -9.96
N THR A 29 0.06 9.88 -9.60
CA THR A 29 -0.64 10.74 -10.54
C THR A 29 0.19 11.95 -10.98
N GLN A 30 1.32 12.21 -10.30
CA GLN A 30 2.11 13.43 -10.41
C GLN A 30 1.24 14.68 -10.27
N SER A 31 0.27 14.63 -9.35
CA SER A 31 -0.78 15.65 -9.23
C SER A 31 -1.34 15.69 -7.81
N GLU A 32 -1.76 16.88 -7.39
CA GLU A 32 -2.51 17.14 -6.14
C GLU A 32 -4.03 17.01 -6.33
N ASP A 33 -4.51 16.60 -7.53
CA ASP A 33 -5.93 16.43 -7.80
C ASP A 33 -6.48 15.11 -7.21
N GLU A 34 -7.15 15.21 -6.06
CA GLU A 34 -7.77 14.07 -5.36
C GLU A 34 -8.81 13.31 -6.21
N GLU A 35 -9.42 13.92 -7.23
CA GLU A 35 -10.33 13.20 -8.11
C GLU A 35 -9.58 12.20 -8.99
N LEU A 36 -8.35 12.52 -9.42
CA LEU A 36 -7.49 11.62 -10.17
C LEU A 36 -6.99 10.44 -9.31
N TRP A 37 -6.88 10.65 -7.99
CA TRP A 37 -6.40 9.65 -7.04
C TRP A 37 -7.38 8.50 -6.87
N LYS A 38 -8.70 8.77 -6.92
CA LYS A 38 -9.77 7.80 -6.65
C LYS A 38 -9.68 6.51 -7.47
N LYS A 39 -9.23 6.58 -8.73
CA LYS A 39 -9.06 5.39 -9.59
C LYS A 39 -7.94 4.46 -9.13
N TYR A 40 -6.97 4.95 -8.36
CA TYR A 40 -5.81 4.19 -7.89
C TYR A 40 -5.96 3.67 -6.45
N ILE A 41 -6.88 4.23 -5.66
CA ILE A 41 -7.19 3.75 -4.30
C ILE A 41 -7.39 2.22 -4.28
N PRO A 42 -8.24 1.61 -5.14
CA PRO A 42 -8.43 0.16 -5.09
C PRO A 42 -7.16 -0.65 -5.41
N VAL A 43 -6.28 -0.12 -6.28
CA VAL A 43 -5.04 -0.77 -6.69
C VAL A 43 -4.06 -0.81 -5.51
N PHE A 44 -3.77 0.34 -4.92
CA PHE A 44 -2.84 0.41 -3.78
C PHE A 44 -3.41 -0.23 -2.53
N SER A 45 -4.72 -0.19 -2.31
CA SER A 45 -5.38 -0.93 -1.22
C SER A 45 -5.08 -2.43 -1.31
N GLN A 46 -5.21 -3.02 -2.50
CA GLN A 46 -4.93 -4.44 -2.72
C GLN A 46 -3.44 -4.76 -2.56
N LEU A 47 -2.57 -3.92 -3.09
CA LEU A 47 -1.12 -4.10 -2.97
C LEU A 47 -0.66 -4.02 -1.50
N ILE A 48 -1.10 -3.00 -0.75
CA ILE A 48 -0.75 -2.83 0.67
C ILE A 48 -1.23 -4.03 1.48
N VAL A 49 -2.49 -4.46 1.32
CA VAL A 49 -3.02 -5.63 2.04
C VAL A 49 -2.20 -6.88 1.73
N ARG A 50 -1.86 -7.11 0.45
CA ARG A 50 -1.09 -8.28 0.05
C ARG A 50 0.32 -8.24 0.63
N TRP A 51 1.03 -7.13 0.46
CA TRP A 51 2.43 -7.01 0.88
C TRP A 51 2.56 -6.99 2.40
N GLN A 52 1.61 -6.38 3.11
CA GLN A 52 1.57 -6.41 4.57
C GLN A 52 1.37 -7.84 5.09
N ARG A 53 0.43 -8.61 4.54
CA ARG A 53 0.23 -10.02 4.92
C ARG A 53 1.45 -10.90 4.66
N LEU A 54 2.22 -10.56 3.63
CA LEU A 54 3.46 -11.26 3.30
C LEU A 54 4.66 -10.78 4.13
N GLY A 55 4.50 -9.72 4.94
CA GLY A 55 5.55 -9.17 5.81
C GLY A 55 6.50 -8.16 5.14
N PHE A 56 6.20 -7.72 3.91
CA PHE A 56 7.05 -6.78 3.16
C PHE A 56 6.76 -5.32 3.49
N LEU A 57 5.60 -5.03 4.07
CA LEU A 57 5.19 -3.70 4.51
C LEU A 57 4.60 -3.75 5.90
N ASN A 58 4.72 -2.64 6.62
CA ASN A 58 3.89 -2.32 7.77
C ASN A 58 3.02 -1.11 7.45
N VAL A 59 1.84 -1.04 8.08
CA VAL A 59 0.99 0.15 8.05
C VAL A 59 0.97 0.73 9.44
N ARG A 60 1.31 2.01 9.57
CA ARG A 60 1.41 2.70 10.85
C ARG A 60 0.37 3.79 10.97
N ARG A 61 -0.19 3.96 12.16
CA ARG A 61 -1.22 4.95 12.44
C ARG A 61 -0.93 5.67 13.75
N GLY A 62 -1.02 6.99 13.75
CA GLY A 62 -0.81 7.77 14.98
C GLY A 62 -1.25 9.24 14.84
N PRO A 63 -1.45 9.96 15.96
CA PRO A 63 -1.83 11.37 15.95
C PRO A 63 -0.65 12.32 15.71
N GLU A 64 0.58 11.80 15.76
CA GLU A 64 1.80 12.60 15.64
C GLU A 64 2.53 12.35 14.32
N TRP A 65 3.07 13.42 13.74
CA TRP A 65 3.96 13.34 12.59
C TRP A 65 5.41 13.14 13.04
N PRO A 66 6.22 12.32 12.35
CA PRO A 66 5.85 11.39 11.28
C PRO A 66 5.38 10.03 11.81
N ALA A 67 4.15 9.62 11.49
CA ALA A 67 3.58 8.35 11.97
C ALA A 67 4.38 7.10 11.57
N ALA A 68 5.21 7.16 10.53
CA ALA A 68 6.15 6.10 10.20
C ALA A 68 7.11 5.74 11.35
N TYR A 69 7.41 6.69 12.25
CA TYR A 69 8.38 6.51 13.33
C TYR A 69 7.75 6.51 14.73
N VAL A 70 6.65 7.25 14.90
CA VAL A 70 5.99 7.42 16.21
C VAL A 70 4.61 6.77 16.29
N GLY A 71 4.07 6.31 15.15
CA GLY A 71 2.77 5.65 15.08
C GLY A 71 2.81 4.18 15.46
N ASP A 72 1.66 3.65 15.86
CA ASP A 72 1.49 2.24 16.20
C ASP A 72 1.28 1.39 14.94
N ASP A 73 1.66 0.10 15.02
CA ASP A 73 1.42 -0.85 13.93
C ASP A 73 -0.08 -1.11 13.87
N VAL A 74 -0.65 -0.97 12.68
CA VAL A 74 -2.03 -1.37 12.42
C VAL A 74 -2.08 -2.89 12.33
N PRO A 75 -2.90 -3.56 13.16
CA PRO A 75 -3.04 -5.01 13.10
C PRO A 75 -3.49 -5.51 11.72
N THR A 76 -2.98 -6.67 11.30
CA THR A 76 -3.20 -7.26 9.97
C THR A 76 -4.69 -7.41 9.60
N ASP A 77 -5.54 -7.72 10.58
CA ASP A 77 -6.98 -7.88 10.42
C ASP A 77 -7.71 -6.54 10.24
N GLN A 78 -7.07 -5.40 10.57
CA GLN A 78 -7.62 -4.05 10.44
C GLN A 78 -7.12 -3.32 9.19
N VAL A 79 -5.96 -3.70 8.64
CA VAL A 79 -5.34 -3.05 7.48
C VAL A 79 -6.31 -2.98 6.30
N ALA A 80 -7.01 -4.07 5.99
CA ALA A 80 -7.92 -4.13 4.85
C ALA A 80 -9.07 -3.11 4.96
N ALA A 81 -9.69 -3.00 6.13
CA ALA A 81 -10.75 -2.01 6.35
C ALA A 81 -10.21 -0.58 6.28
N LEU A 82 -9.03 -0.34 6.85
CA LEU A 82 -8.38 0.96 6.87
C LEU A 82 -8.07 1.46 5.46
N VAL A 83 -7.40 0.65 4.63
CA VAL A 83 -7.01 1.08 3.27
C VAL A 83 -8.18 1.05 2.29
N GLN A 84 -9.25 0.30 2.56
CA GLN A 84 -10.44 0.36 1.70
C GLN A 84 -11.31 1.59 1.95
N ASP A 85 -11.15 2.29 3.08
CA ASP A 85 -11.83 3.55 3.36
C ASP A 85 -11.18 4.69 2.55
N PRO A 86 -11.90 5.31 1.60
CA PRO A 86 -11.37 6.45 0.85
C PRO A 86 -10.95 7.63 1.72
N ALA A 87 -11.51 7.77 2.93
CA ALA A 87 -11.11 8.83 3.86
C ALA A 87 -9.65 8.69 4.32
N SER A 88 -9.13 7.47 4.42
CA SER A 88 -7.73 7.20 4.79
C SER A 88 -6.69 7.69 3.78
N TRP A 89 -7.13 8.02 2.56
CA TRP A 89 -6.28 8.45 1.45
C TRP A 89 -6.33 9.95 1.17
N LYS A 90 -7.12 10.69 1.94
CA LYS A 90 -7.26 12.12 1.74
C LYS A 90 -6.04 12.86 2.27
N TYR A 91 -5.72 13.96 1.59
CA TYR A 91 -4.85 14.96 2.16
C TYR A 91 -5.66 15.81 3.13
N GLU A 92 -5.10 16.04 4.32
CA GLU A 92 -5.61 17.01 5.27
C GLU A 92 -4.42 17.88 5.68
N GLU A 93 -4.60 19.21 5.71
CA GLU A 93 -3.54 20.15 6.10
C GLU A 93 -3.17 19.99 7.59
N GLU A 94 -4.15 19.68 8.44
CA GLU A 94 -3.99 19.44 9.87
C GLU A 94 -4.71 18.14 10.27
N PRO A 95 -4.18 16.96 9.88
CA PRO A 95 -4.84 15.69 10.16
C PRO A 95 -4.78 15.40 11.65
N THR A 96 -5.88 14.90 12.19
CA THR A 96 -5.90 14.37 13.57
C THR A 96 -5.24 13.00 13.69
N ILE A 97 -5.08 12.30 12.55
CA ILE A 97 -4.52 10.96 12.45
C ILE A 97 -3.75 10.88 11.14
N PHE A 98 -2.49 10.47 11.23
CA PHE A 98 -1.65 10.12 10.09
C PHE A 98 -1.68 8.61 9.88
N ILE A 99 -1.68 8.19 8.60
CA ILE A 99 -1.57 6.79 8.20
C ILE A 99 -0.43 6.68 7.19
N ALA A 100 0.61 5.95 7.55
CA ALA A 100 1.81 5.79 6.75
C ALA A 100 2.09 4.32 6.42
N VAL A 101 2.79 4.09 5.33
CA VAL A 101 3.36 2.78 4.99
C VAL A 101 4.85 2.80 5.23
N THR A 102 5.38 1.72 5.81
CA THR A 102 6.83 1.53 5.97
C THR A 102 7.24 0.18 5.43
N VAL A 103 8.53 0.00 5.15
CA VAL A 103 9.08 -1.33 4.90
C VAL A 103 8.82 -2.25 6.10
N GLY A 104 8.48 -3.50 5.81
CA GLY A 104 8.27 -4.54 6.81
C GLY A 104 9.55 -5.27 7.21
N ASP A 105 9.41 -6.31 8.03
CA ASP A 105 10.53 -7.09 8.54
C ASP A 105 11.17 -7.99 7.48
N ARG A 106 10.42 -8.34 6.43
CA ARG A 106 10.96 -9.14 5.32
C ARG A 106 11.56 -8.24 4.25
N PRO A 107 12.75 -8.60 3.74
CA PRO A 107 13.40 -7.82 2.69
C PRO A 107 12.59 -7.93 1.40
N ILE A 108 12.29 -6.78 0.79
CA ILE A 108 11.47 -6.75 -0.44
C ILE A 108 12.14 -7.46 -1.63
N THR A 109 13.43 -7.75 -1.58
CA THR A 109 14.11 -8.56 -2.59
C THR A 109 13.55 -9.99 -2.67
N GLU A 110 12.91 -10.49 -1.61
CA GLU A 110 12.19 -11.78 -1.61
C GLU A 110 10.77 -11.69 -2.20
N LEU A 111 10.27 -10.48 -2.49
CA LEU A 111 8.97 -10.28 -3.10
C LEU A 111 8.92 -10.93 -4.50
N GLU A 112 10.03 -10.97 -5.22
CA GLU A 112 10.14 -11.60 -6.55
C GLU A 112 9.69 -13.07 -6.57
N GLU A 113 9.82 -13.79 -5.44
CA GLU A 113 9.40 -15.18 -5.29
C GLU A 113 7.88 -15.33 -5.16
N HIS A 114 7.18 -14.26 -4.74
CA HIS A 114 5.75 -14.27 -4.41
C HIS A 114 4.88 -13.51 -5.45
N ILE A 115 5.48 -12.74 -6.37
CA ILE A 115 4.79 -12.07 -7.49
C ILE A 115 4.44 -13.13 -8.56
N GLY A 116 3.42 -13.95 -8.30
CA GLY A 116 2.98 -14.97 -9.25
C GLY A 116 1.75 -15.77 -8.80
N GLU A 117 1.48 -15.83 -7.50
CA GLU A 117 0.29 -16.48 -6.97
C GLU A 117 -0.92 -15.55 -7.06
N SER A 118 -1.43 -15.37 -8.28
CA SER A 118 -2.81 -14.95 -8.45
C SER A 118 -3.70 -16.15 -8.13
N PRO A 119 -4.63 -16.09 -7.16
CA PRO A 119 -5.58 -17.18 -6.93
C PRO A 119 -6.59 -17.37 -8.08
N TRP A 120 -6.48 -16.59 -9.17
CA TRP A 120 -7.46 -16.55 -10.26
C TRP A 120 -6.96 -17.09 -11.60
N THR A 121 -5.83 -17.79 -11.65
CA THR A 121 -5.39 -18.54 -12.85
C THR A 121 -5.20 -20.01 -12.54
N SER A 122 -6.29 -20.71 -12.23
CA SER A 122 -6.38 -22.17 -12.33
C SER A 122 -7.84 -22.62 -12.32
N GLN A 123 -8.56 -22.33 -13.42
CA GLN A 123 -9.68 -23.16 -13.89
C GLN A 123 -10.22 -22.57 -15.19
N SER A 124 -9.74 -23.08 -16.33
CA SER A 124 -10.50 -23.23 -17.59
C SER A 124 -9.55 -23.79 -18.65
N ASP A 125 -9.07 -25.01 -18.44
CA ASP A 125 -8.52 -25.81 -19.55
C ASP A 125 -8.73 -27.29 -19.26
N GLN A 126 -10.01 -27.65 -19.12
CA GLN A 126 -10.50 -28.99 -19.42
C GLN A 126 -11.93 -28.87 -19.92
N ARG A 127 -12.09 -28.91 -21.24
CA ARG A 127 -13.18 -29.66 -21.89
C ARG A 127 -12.76 -30.02 -23.30
N SER A 128 -12.73 -31.33 -23.49
CA SER A 128 -12.40 -32.13 -24.66
C SER A 128 -13.21 -31.79 -25.91
#